data_AF-A0A661E1L2-F1
#
_entry.id   AF-A0A661E1L2-F1
#
_cell.length_a   1.000
_cell.length_b   1.000
_cell.length_c   1.000
_cell.angle_alpha   90.00
_cell.angle_beta   90.00
_cell.angle_gamma   90.00
#
_symmetry.space_group_name_H-M   'P 1'
#
loop_
_entity.id
_entity.type
_entity.pdbx_description
1 polymer ?
#
loop_
_entity_poly.entity_id
_entity_poly.type
_entity_poly.pdbx_seq_one_letter_code
_entity_poly.pdbx_strand_id
1 'polypeptide(L)'
;MSQRGPSSPFTAFWLLILLQLSVSLPVLAIGRPLPDITICYNYDCNRTAHVRPGADEWNTVVNQFKPVAGSAAEERGMIRRAVAVLEHIAGMQTPTYRDRGRNPIVDDWPGQMDCIDESTNTKRYLDLLQ
;
A
#
# COMPACT_ATOMS: atom_id res chain seq x y z
N MET A 1 -70.57 -28.29 18.65
CA MET A 1 -70.56 -27.04 17.85
C MET A 1 -69.57 -26.10 18.52
N SER A 2 -68.70 -25.34 17.87
CA SER A 2 -68.05 -25.36 16.57
C SER A 2 -66.88 -24.41 16.78
N GLN A 3 -65.65 -24.88 16.60
CA GLN A 3 -64.49 -24.00 16.55
C GLN A 3 -64.50 -23.22 15.23
N ARG A 4 -64.08 -21.95 15.26
CA ARG A 4 -63.17 -21.32 14.27
C ARG A 4 -63.08 -19.81 14.52
N GLY A 5 -61.94 -19.35 15.03
CA GLY A 5 -61.52 -17.96 14.94
C GLY A 5 -60.80 -17.71 13.60
N PRO A 6 -60.86 -16.50 13.03
CA PRO A 6 -60.31 -16.22 11.71
C PRO A 6 -58.78 -16.11 11.75
N SER A 7 -58.10 -16.98 11.02
CA SER A 7 -56.67 -16.87 10.73
C SER A 7 -56.45 -15.75 9.71
N SER A 8 -55.96 -14.58 10.14
CA SER A 8 -55.61 -13.49 9.24
C SER A 8 -54.30 -13.81 8.50
N PRO A 9 -54.26 -13.78 7.16
CA PRO A 9 -53.06 -14.07 6.37
C PRO A 9 -52.01 -12.93 6.39
N PHE A 10 -52.31 -11.81 7.06
CA PHE A 10 -51.50 -10.59 7.01
C PHE A 10 -50.21 -10.63 7.84
N THR A 11 -50.10 -11.49 8.86
CA THR A 11 -48.90 -11.55 9.73
C THR A 11 -47.73 -12.30 9.09
N ALA A 12 -47.99 -13.26 8.20
CA ALA A 12 -46.93 -14.04 7.55
C ALA A 12 -46.18 -13.26 6.45
N PHE A 13 -46.85 -12.34 5.76
CA PHE A 13 -46.27 -11.58 4.64
C PHE A 13 -45.28 -10.51 5.11
N TRP A 14 -45.51 -9.90 6.27
CA TRP A 14 -44.62 -8.88 6.85
C TRP A 14 -43.32 -9.46 7.43
N LEU A 15 -43.34 -10.70 7.93
CA LEU A 15 -42.14 -11.41 8.41
C LEU A 15 -41.19 -11.83 7.27
N LEU A 16 -41.72 -12.11 6.07
CA LEU A 16 -40.91 -12.45 4.90
C LEU A 16 -40.21 -11.22 4.31
N ILE A 17 -40.84 -10.04 4.33
CA ILE A 17 -40.25 -8.80 3.80
C ILE A 17 -39.10 -8.31 4.69
N LEU A 18 -39.19 -8.47 6.01
CA LEU A 18 -38.11 -8.09 6.95
C LEU A 18 -36.89 -9.04 6.90
N LEU A 19 -37.05 -10.30 6.46
CA LEU A 19 -35.95 -11.25 6.31
C LEU A 19 -35.20 -11.12 4.97
N GLN A 20 -35.80 -10.49 3.95
CA GLN A 20 -35.21 -10.35 2.61
C GLN A 20 -34.34 -9.09 2.45
N LEU A 21 -34.41 -8.12 3.37
CA LEU A 21 -33.63 -6.88 3.33
C LEU A 21 -32.21 -7.00 3.91
N SER A 22 -31.85 -8.14 4.51
CA SER A 22 -30.53 -8.34 5.14
C SER A 22 -29.47 -8.93 4.20
N VAL A 23 -29.83 -9.37 2.98
CA VAL A 23 -28.91 -10.07 2.08
C VAL A 23 -28.97 -9.44 0.69
N SER A 24 -28.25 -8.33 0.47
CA SER A 24 -27.72 -7.91 -0.85
C SER A 24 -27.06 -6.52 -0.77
N LEU A 25 -26.18 -6.28 0.20
CA LEU A 25 -25.13 -5.27 -0.03
C LEU A 25 -23.93 -6.05 -0.59
N PRO A 26 -23.64 -5.99 -1.90
CA PRO A 26 -22.35 -6.46 -2.38
C PRO A 26 -21.33 -5.55 -1.71
N VAL A 27 -20.63 -6.08 -0.71
CA VAL A 27 -19.38 -5.49 -0.23
C VAL A 27 -18.42 -5.62 -1.39
N LEU A 28 -18.44 -4.66 -2.32
CA LEU A 28 -17.31 -4.41 -3.17
C LEU A 28 -16.19 -4.02 -2.21
N ALA A 29 -15.35 -5.00 -1.85
CA ALA A 29 -14.09 -4.74 -1.22
C ALA A 29 -13.25 -3.95 -2.22
N ILE A 30 -13.46 -2.63 -2.26
CA ILE A 30 -12.55 -1.71 -2.95
C ILE A 30 -11.25 -1.81 -2.14
N GLY A 31 -10.34 -2.66 -2.61
CA GLY A 31 -8.99 -2.73 -2.05
C GLY A 31 -8.40 -1.33 -2.02
N ARG A 32 -7.60 -1.02 -0.99
CA ARG A 32 -6.88 0.25 -0.97
C ARG A 32 -6.10 0.38 -2.29
N PRO A 33 -6.15 1.54 -2.97
CA PRO A 33 -5.40 1.73 -4.19
C PRO A 33 -3.91 1.48 -3.90
N LEU A 34 -3.22 0.87 -4.87
CA LEU A 34 -1.77 0.71 -4.79
C LEU A 34 -1.12 2.10 -4.74
N PRO A 35 0.02 2.24 -4.04
CA PRO A 35 0.67 3.53 -3.89
C PRO A 35 1.23 4.05 -5.22
N ASP A 36 1.28 5.37 -5.33
CA ASP A 36 2.01 6.10 -6.38
C ASP A 36 3.09 6.93 -5.68
N ILE A 37 4.35 6.59 -5.96
CA ILE A 37 5.51 7.12 -5.24
C ILE A 37 6.29 8.02 -6.18
N THR A 38 6.41 9.30 -5.85
CA THR A 38 7.36 10.17 -6.56
C THR A 38 8.78 9.87 -6.08
N ILE A 39 9.68 9.59 -7.01
CA ILE A 39 11.11 9.36 -6.77
C ILE A 39 11.91 10.54 -7.31
N CYS A 40 12.82 11.07 -6.49
CA CYS A 40 13.83 12.07 -6.85
C CYS A 40 15.12 11.36 -7.28
N TYR A 41 15.81 11.88 -8.30
CA TYR A 41 17.12 11.42 -8.72
C TYR A 41 17.84 12.50 -9.56
N ASN A 42 19.10 12.25 -9.92
CA ASN A 42 19.98 13.15 -10.66
C ASN A 42 20.39 14.43 -9.90
N TYR A 43 20.67 14.31 -8.60
CA TYR A 43 21.14 15.38 -7.70
C TYR A 43 20.10 16.47 -7.43
N ASP A 44 20.03 16.97 -6.20
CA ASP A 44 19.13 18.06 -5.79
C ASP A 44 17.64 17.83 -6.16
N CYS A 45 17.18 16.58 -6.33
CA CYS A 45 15.88 16.22 -6.91
C CYS A 45 15.60 16.89 -8.28
N ASN A 46 16.63 17.07 -9.10
CA ASN A 46 16.54 17.70 -10.40
C ASN A 46 15.67 16.89 -11.39
N ARG A 47 15.48 15.59 -11.15
CA ARG A 47 14.54 14.75 -11.90
C ARG A 47 13.60 14.02 -10.95
N THR A 48 12.36 13.88 -11.42
CA THR A 48 11.34 13.09 -10.73
C THR A 48 10.69 12.06 -11.64
N ALA A 49 10.27 10.95 -11.06
CA ALA A 49 9.48 9.92 -11.74
C ALA A 49 8.41 9.35 -10.80
N HIS A 50 7.30 8.88 -11.38
CA HIS A 50 6.25 8.18 -10.65
C HIS A 50 6.50 6.67 -10.71
N VAL A 51 6.65 6.06 -9.54
CA VAL A 51 6.80 4.62 -9.36
C VAL A 51 5.51 4.05 -8.81
N ARG A 52 4.95 3.07 -9.52
CA ARG A 52 3.69 2.42 -9.13
C ARG A 52 3.96 0.93 -8.95
N PRO A 53 4.14 0.46 -7.71
CA PRO A 53 4.32 -0.96 -7.47
C PRO A 53 3.11 -1.76 -7.96
N GLY A 54 3.36 -2.90 -8.61
CA GLY A 54 2.34 -3.89 -8.86
C GLY A 54 1.83 -4.53 -7.56
N ALA A 55 0.71 -5.27 -7.64
CA ALA A 55 0.13 -5.90 -6.46
C ALA A 55 1.11 -6.88 -5.76
N ASP A 56 1.89 -7.64 -6.53
CA ASP A 56 2.86 -8.60 -5.98
C ASP A 56 4.10 -7.93 -5.37
N GLU A 57 4.56 -6.85 -5.99
CA GLU A 57 5.64 -6.01 -5.47
C GLU A 57 5.21 -5.37 -4.14
N TRP A 58 3.99 -4.83 -4.09
CA TRP A 58 3.44 -4.25 -2.86
C TRP A 58 3.24 -5.30 -1.76
N ASN A 59 2.77 -6.50 -2.11
CA ASN A 59 2.68 -7.62 -1.16
C ASN A 59 4.06 -7.98 -0.60
N THR A 60 5.13 -7.86 -1.38
CA THR A 60 6.52 -8.10 -0.92
C THR A 60 6.95 -7.07 0.13
N VAL A 61 6.54 -5.80 -0.03
CA VAL A 61 6.76 -4.74 0.97
C VAL A 61 5.99 -5.05 2.26
N VAL A 62 4.68 -5.32 2.16
CA VAL A 62 3.81 -5.60 3.31
C VAL A 62 4.27 -6.84 4.08
N ASN A 63 4.77 -7.86 3.39
CA ASN A 63 5.25 -9.08 4.01
C ASN A 63 6.54 -8.89 4.85
N GLN A 64 7.25 -7.76 4.72
CA GLN A 64 8.40 -7.46 5.59
C GLN A 64 8.02 -7.28 7.06
N PHE A 65 6.75 -6.98 7.33
CA PHE A 65 6.18 -6.71 8.66
C PHE A 65 5.44 -7.92 9.26
N LYS A 66 5.69 -9.12 8.74
CA LYS A 66 5.10 -10.37 9.23
C LYS A 66 6.19 -11.33 9.72
N PRO A 67 6.06 -11.90 10.94
CA PRO A 67 5.08 -11.54 11.98
C PRO A 67 5.28 -10.11 12.48
N VAL A 68 4.33 -9.57 13.25
CA VAL A 68 4.44 -8.26 13.87
C VAL A 68 5.67 -8.21 14.78
N ALA A 69 6.39 -7.08 14.78
CA ALA A 69 7.57 -6.90 15.62
C ALA A 69 7.24 -6.99 17.11
N GLY A 70 8.07 -7.70 17.87
CA GLY A 70 7.99 -7.77 19.33
C GLY A 70 8.81 -6.68 20.04
N SER A 71 9.66 -5.95 19.32
CA SER A 71 10.47 -4.86 19.85
C SER A 71 10.75 -3.75 18.82
N ALA A 72 11.09 -2.56 19.30
CA ALA A 72 11.48 -1.45 18.42
C ALA A 72 12.74 -1.75 17.58
N ALA A 73 13.64 -2.62 18.06
CA ALA A 73 14.81 -3.05 17.31
C ALA A 73 14.42 -3.94 16.11
N GLU A 74 13.47 -4.86 16.34
CA GLU A 74 12.92 -5.71 15.28
C GLU A 74 12.12 -4.88 14.26
N GLU A 75 11.30 -3.95 14.73
CA GLU A 75 10.54 -3.01 13.89
C GLU A 75 11.47 -2.22 12.96
N ARG A 76 12.53 -1.59 13.51
CA ARG A 76 13.54 -0.90 12.68
C ARG A 76 14.21 -1.84 11.66
N GLY A 77 14.38 -3.12 12.02
CA GLY A 77 14.87 -4.14 11.09
C GLY A 77 13.88 -4.43 9.95
N MET A 78 12.58 -4.49 10.25
CA MET A 78 11.51 -4.65 9.25
C MET A 78 11.42 -3.44 8.32
N ILE A 79 11.42 -2.22 8.88
CA ILE A 79 11.42 -0.97 8.11
C ILE A 79 12.61 -0.92 7.15
N ARG A 80 13.82 -1.25 7.63
CA ARG A 80 15.02 -1.29 6.77
C ARG A 80 14.84 -2.20 5.55
N ARG A 81 14.28 -3.40 5.75
CA ARG A 81 14.03 -4.33 4.64
C ARG A 81 12.94 -3.80 3.70
N ALA A 82 11.88 -3.22 4.25
CA ALA A 82 10.80 -2.62 3.45
C ALA A 82 11.31 -1.47 2.56
N VAL A 83 12.14 -0.57 3.12
CA VAL A 83 12.80 0.49 2.34
C VAL A 83 13.68 -0.10 1.24
N ALA A 84 14.50 -1.13 1.54
CA ALA A 84 15.32 -1.78 0.52
C ALA A 84 14.49 -2.41 -0.63
N VAL A 85 13.32 -2.98 -0.32
CA VAL A 85 12.39 -3.48 -1.36
C VAL A 85 11.83 -2.33 -2.19
N LEU A 86 11.44 -1.22 -1.55
CA LEU A 86 10.92 -0.04 -2.25
C LEU A 86 11.97 0.60 -3.17
N GLU A 87 13.22 0.71 -2.74
CA GLU A 87 14.32 1.18 -3.58
C GLU A 87 14.55 0.27 -4.78
N HIS A 88 14.44 -1.05 -4.59
CA HIS A 88 14.54 -2.00 -5.70
C HIS A 88 13.41 -1.79 -6.72
N ILE A 89 12.16 -1.66 -6.25
CA ILE A 89 11.00 -1.38 -7.13
C ILE A 89 11.20 -0.05 -7.87
N ALA A 90 11.70 0.98 -7.20
CA ALA A 90 12.01 2.27 -7.82
C ALA A 90 13.09 2.13 -8.91
N GLY A 91 14.15 1.36 -8.65
CA GLY A 91 15.19 1.07 -9.63
C GLY A 91 14.69 0.28 -10.84
N MET A 92 13.65 -0.55 -10.70
CA MET A 92 13.06 -1.26 -11.84
C MET A 92 12.29 -0.35 -12.80
N GLN A 93 11.82 0.81 -12.33
CA GLN A 93 10.98 1.74 -13.09
C GLN A 93 11.67 3.05 -13.44
N THR A 94 12.84 3.33 -12.86
CA THR A 94 13.58 4.58 -13.01
C THR A 94 15.06 4.32 -13.22
N PRO A 95 15.86 5.29 -13.68
CA PRO A 95 17.31 5.11 -13.79
C PRO A 95 18.05 4.86 -12.46
N THR A 96 17.40 4.94 -11.29
CA THR A 96 18.06 4.78 -9.98
C THR A 96 18.67 3.40 -9.75
N TYR A 97 18.37 2.38 -10.58
CA TYR A 97 19.15 1.12 -10.58
C TYR A 97 20.65 1.34 -10.85
N ARG A 98 21.01 2.50 -11.38
CA ARG A 98 22.39 2.90 -11.67
C ARG A 98 23.05 3.65 -10.53
N ASP A 99 22.34 3.93 -9.44
CA ASP A 99 22.87 4.65 -8.30
C ASP A 99 24.13 3.97 -7.74
N ARG A 100 25.07 4.79 -7.30
CA ARG A 100 26.34 4.37 -6.71
C ARG A 100 26.48 5.00 -5.34
N GLY A 101 27.10 4.29 -4.41
CA GLY A 101 27.42 4.90 -3.13
C GLY A 101 28.36 6.11 -3.28
N ARG A 102 28.21 7.06 -2.34
CA ARG A 102 28.89 8.37 -2.24
C ARG A 102 28.22 9.47 -3.05
N ASN A 103 28.63 10.71 -2.80
CA ASN A 103 28.13 11.90 -3.47
C ASN A 103 29.30 12.69 -4.07
N PRO A 104 29.84 12.31 -5.25
CA PRO A 104 30.91 13.04 -5.89
C PRO A 104 30.50 14.47 -6.27
N ILE A 105 31.44 15.42 -6.20
CA ILE A 105 31.19 16.86 -6.47
C ILE A 105 30.83 17.12 -7.94
N VAL A 106 31.34 16.28 -8.84
CA VAL A 106 31.04 16.34 -10.27
C VAL A 106 30.49 14.98 -10.65
N ASP A 107 29.26 14.96 -11.13
CA ASP A 107 28.63 13.75 -11.61
C ASP A 107 27.59 14.06 -12.67
N ASP A 108 27.73 13.39 -13.80
CA ASP A 108 26.76 13.37 -14.89
C ASP A 108 26.12 11.98 -15.03
N TRP A 109 26.36 11.07 -14.07
CA TRP A 109 25.91 9.69 -14.12
C TRP A 109 24.38 9.62 -14.02
N PRO A 110 23.68 9.19 -15.08
CA PRO A 110 22.23 9.16 -15.07
C PRO A 110 21.72 8.15 -14.04
N GLY A 111 20.80 8.59 -13.19
CA GLY A 111 20.21 7.79 -12.12
C GLY A 111 20.95 7.87 -10.79
N GLN A 112 22.09 8.56 -10.72
CA GLN A 112 22.76 8.79 -9.45
C GLN A 112 21.87 9.60 -8.50
N MET A 113 21.93 9.25 -7.22
CA MET A 113 21.28 9.97 -6.14
C MET A 113 22.31 10.62 -5.21
N ASP A 114 22.02 11.85 -4.80
CA ASP A 114 22.76 12.54 -3.75
C ASP A 114 22.02 12.43 -2.40
N CYS A 115 22.53 13.10 -1.37
CA CYS A 115 21.88 13.06 -0.05
C CYS A 115 20.48 13.67 -0.04
N ILE A 116 20.17 14.60 -0.96
CA ILE A 116 18.85 15.24 -1.06
C ILE A 116 17.86 14.28 -1.71
N ASP A 117 18.25 13.62 -2.79
CA ASP A 117 17.47 12.58 -3.46
C ASP A 117 17.15 11.44 -2.47
N GLU A 118 18.18 10.89 -1.84
CA GLU A 118 18.09 9.74 -0.93
C GLU A 118 17.21 10.02 0.29
N SER A 119 17.42 11.18 0.94
CA SER A 119 16.64 11.54 2.13
C SER A 119 15.19 11.86 1.77
N THR A 120 14.94 12.47 0.60
CA THR A 120 13.58 12.75 0.11
C THR A 120 12.84 11.46 -0.21
N ASN A 121 13.48 10.53 -0.92
CA ASN A 121 12.90 9.23 -1.26
C ASN A 121 12.62 8.40 0.00
N THR A 122 13.61 8.30 0.90
CA THR A 122 13.46 7.60 2.18
C THR A 122 12.30 8.16 2.99
N LYS A 123 12.16 9.49 3.08
CA LYS A 123 11.02 10.10 3.79
C LYS A 123 9.69 9.70 3.18
N ARG A 124 9.56 9.73 1.85
CA ARG A 124 8.34 9.30 1.14
C ARG A 124 8.01 7.84 1.39
N TYR A 125 9.01 6.96 1.40
CA TYR A 125 8.81 5.55 1.76
C TYR A 125 8.31 5.41 3.20
N LEU A 126 8.93 6.11 4.15
CA LEU A 126 8.52 6.05 5.55
C LEU A 126 7.10 6.59 5.78
N ASP A 127 6.67 7.58 5.00
CA ASP A 127 5.29 8.10 5.07
C ASP A 127 4.26 7.10 4.51
N LEU A 128 4.66 6.24 3.57
CA LEU A 128 3.82 5.14 3.08
C LEU A 128 3.71 3.98 4.06
N LEU A 129 4.66 3.85 5.00
CA LEU A 129 4.74 2.73 5.94
C LEU A 129 4.11 3.03 7.32
N GLN A 130 3.54 4.23 7.51
CA GLN A 130 2.83 4.65 8.72
C GLN A 130 1.33 4.33 8.62
#